data_AF-A0A2V6DYI9-F1
#
_entry.id   AF-A0A2V6DYI9-F1
#
_cell.length_a   1.000
_cell.length_b   1.000
_cell.length_c   1.000
_cell.angle_alpha   90.00
_cell.angle_beta   90.00
_cell.angle_gamma   90.00
#
_symmetry.space_group_name_H-M   'P 1'
#
loop_
_entity.id
_entity.type
_entity.pdbx_description
1 polymer ?
#
loop_
_entity_poly.entity_id
_entity_poly.type
_entity_poly.pdbx_seq_one_letter_code
_entity_poly.pdbx_strand_id
1 'polypeptide(L)'
;MKTALDNEAAIIAGAARALTTNPDYDSLVEMAGEAQCVLIGEASHGTHEFYAIRTALTRRLIEEKGFRAVALEADWPDSFRVHRFVTGRSDDKRASEALNDFRRFPSWMWRNTVVVDFIEWLRQWNAHNKDNLAGFYGLDLYSMHTSIEAVLNYLDKIDPAAARRARQRYACFDHFGEDPQHYGLATVAGRAEPCEDDVVAQLTELRRKYAEFIQRDGHIGEEEFFSAEQNARLVMNAERYYRAMFHGRASSWNLRDQHMFE
;
A
#
# COMPACT_ATOMS: atom_id res chain seq x y z
N MET A 1 -27.34 44.14 -0.17
CA MET A 1 -26.95 43.69 1.17
C MET A 1 -26.10 42.45 0.97
N LYS A 2 -24.81 42.45 1.37
CA LYS A 2 -23.98 41.24 1.26
C LYS A 2 -24.61 40.15 2.12
N THR A 3 -24.75 38.96 1.55
CA THR A 3 -25.29 37.78 2.23
C THR A 3 -24.31 37.28 3.30
N ALA A 4 -24.76 36.44 4.23
CA ALA A 4 -23.86 35.80 5.18
C ALA A 4 -22.75 34.98 4.46
N LEU A 5 -23.11 34.33 3.35
CA LEU A 5 -22.17 33.60 2.48
C LEU A 5 -21.11 34.52 1.86
N ASP A 6 -21.47 35.74 1.46
CA ASP A 6 -20.48 36.70 0.92
C ASP A 6 -19.46 37.14 1.97
N ASN A 7 -19.89 37.22 3.24
CA ASN A 7 -18.99 37.55 4.35
C ASN A 7 -18.08 36.36 4.69
N GLU A 8 -18.60 35.14 4.74
CA GLU A 8 -17.81 33.93 4.96
C GLU A 8 -16.78 33.70 3.84
N ALA A 9 -17.20 33.83 2.58
CA ALA A 9 -16.31 33.71 1.43
C ALA A 9 -15.18 34.76 1.46
N ALA A 10 -15.48 35.99 1.89
CA ALA A 10 -14.46 37.04 2.02
C ALA A 10 -13.44 36.73 3.12
N ILE A 11 -13.86 36.12 4.23
CA ILE A 11 -12.96 35.67 5.31
C ILE A 11 -12.02 34.58 4.78
N ILE A 12 -12.56 33.58 4.09
CA ILE A 12 -11.75 32.50 3.50
C ILE A 12 -10.78 33.08 2.47
N ALA A 13 -11.25 33.93 1.54
CA ALA A 13 -10.40 34.54 0.53
C ALA A 13 -9.28 35.42 1.12
N GLY A 14 -9.53 36.10 2.24
CA GLY A 14 -8.52 36.90 2.93
C GLY A 14 -7.46 36.08 3.67
N ALA A 15 -7.78 34.83 4.04
CA ALA A 15 -6.85 33.91 4.71
C ALA A 15 -6.20 32.89 3.75
N ALA A 16 -6.79 32.67 2.58
CA ALA A 16 -6.32 31.70 1.61
C ALA A 16 -4.99 32.12 0.99
N ARG A 17 -4.14 31.13 0.71
CA ARG A 17 -2.92 31.29 -0.07
C ARG A 17 -3.17 30.74 -1.46
N ALA A 18 -2.93 31.56 -2.48
CA ALA A 18 -3.06 31.12 -3.87
C ALA A 18 -1.97 30.10 -4.19
N LEU A 19 -2.35 29.01 -4.85
CA LEU A 19 -1.44 28.00 -5.39
C LEU A 19 -1.48 28.09 -6.92
N THR A 20 -0.50 28.76 -7.50
CA THR A 20 -0.41 29.03 -8.95
C THR A 20 0.85 28.45 -9.60
N THR A 21 1.90 28.22 -8.80
CA THR A 21 3.22 27.73 -9.23
C THR A 21 3.82 26.79 -8.17
N ASN A 22 4.86 26.02 -8.53
CA ASN A 22 5.55 25.11 -7.59
C ASN A 22 6.16 25.80 -6.34
N PRO A 23 6.74 27.02 -6.43
CA PRO A 23 7.14 27.80 -5.25
C PRO A 23 6.01 28.07 -4.25
N ASP A 24 4.75 28.07 -4.70
CA ASP A 24 3.61 28.31 -3.79
C ASP A 24 3.39 27.16 -2.80
N TYR A 25 4.05 26.01 -3.00
CA TYR A 25 4.04 24.89 -2.06
C TYR A 25 5.03 25.04 -0.90
N ASP A 26 5.90 26.07 -0.89
CA ASP A 26 6.91 26.27 0.16
C ASP A 26 6.28 26.19 1.55
N SER A 27 5.19 26.93 1.75
CA SER A 27 4.55 26.95 3.05
C SER A 27 3.89 25.62 3.45
N LEU A 28 3.48 24.79 2.50
CA LEU A 28 2.95 23.44 2.75
C LEU A 28 4.08 22.48 3.14
N VAL A 29 5.22 22.56 2.46
CA VAL A 29 6.41 21.77 2.78
C VAL A 29 6.99 22.20 4.13
N GLU A 30 7.02 23.50 4.43
CA GLU A 30 7.41 24.03 5.73
C GLU A 30 6.48 23.58 6.86
N MET A 31 5.16 23.51 6.60
CA MET A 31 4.17 23.01 7.57
C MET A 31 4.42 21.56 8.00
N ALA A 32 5.10 20.75 7.18
CA ALA A 32 5.51 19.42 7.59
C ALA A 32 6.49 19.45 8.79
N GLY A 33 7.27 20.53 8.96
CA GLY A 33 8.17 20.72 10.09
C GLY A 33 9.08 19.50 10.34
N GLU A 34 9.06 19.01 11.59
CA GLU A 34 9.75 17.79 12.04
C GLU A 34 8.81 16.58 12.11
N ALA A 35 7.66 16.62 11.42
CA ALA A 35 6.70 15.52 11.44
C ALA A 35 7.32 14.26 10.82
N GLN A 36 7.11 13.11 11.46
CA GLN A 36 7.57 11.82 10.94
C GLN A 36 6.61 11.26 9.86
N CYS A 37 5.36 11.73 9.85
CA CYS A 37 4.33 11.31 8.92
C CYS A 37 3.55 12.54 8.45
N VAL A 38 3.31 12.62 7.13
CA VAL A 38 2.48 13.64 6.49
C VAL A 38 1.41 12.94 5.68
N LEU A 39 0.15 13.22 6.00
CA LEU A 39 -1.01 12.63 5.32
C LEU A 39 -1.49 13.59 4.23
N ILE A 40 -1.42 13.16 2.97
CA ILE A 40 -1.84 13.97 1.82
C ILE A 40 -3.07 13.33 1.17
N GLY A 41 -4.25 13.81 1.56
CA GLY A 41 -5.53 13.36 1.03
C GLY A 41 -5.88 13.95 -0.34
N GLU A 42 -6.98 13.47 -0.91
CA GLU A 42 -7.58 13.99 -2.13
C GLU A 42 -9.10 13.99 -2.02
N ALA A 43 -9.76 14.89 -2.76
CA ALA A 43 -11.22 14.93 -2.76
C ALA A 43 -11.85 13.94 -3.76
N SER A 44 -11.05 13.42 -4.71
CA SER A 44 -11.49 12.40 -5.67
C SER A 44 -10.28 11.62 -6.22
N HIS A 45 -10.48 10.35 -6.58
CA HIS A 45 -9.42 9.50 -7.11
C HIS A 45 -9.13 9.69 -8.62
N GLY A 46 -9.93 10.49 -9.34
CA GLY A 46 -9.89 10.60 -10.81
C GLY A 46 -9.49 11.98 -11.33
N THR A 47 -9.10 12.90 -10.45
CA THR A 47 -8.75 14.28 -10.82
C THR A 47 -7.25 14.41 -11.05
N HIS A 48 -6.86 14.77 -12.27
CA HIS A 48 -5.46 14.94 -12.66
C HIS A 48 -4.69 15.90 -11.73
N GLU A 49 -5.30 17.03 -11.37
CA GLU A 49 -4.69 18.06 -10.54
C GLU A 49 -4.35 17.54 -9.13
N PHE A 50 -5.16 16.63 -8.57
CA PHE A 50 -4.85 16.03 -7.27
C PHE A 50 -3.59 15.16 -7.35
N TYR A 51 -3.42 14.33 -8.39
CA TYR A 51 -2.17 13.60 -8.59
C TYR A 51 -0.98 14.53 -8.81
N ALA A 52 -1.13 15.56 -9.64
CA ALA A 52 -0.05 16.49 -9.97
C ALA A 52 0.45 17.23 -8.72
N ILE A 53 -0.47 17.75 -7.90
CA ILE A 53 -0.12 18.45 -6.66
C ILE A 53 0.48 17.49 -5.64
N ARG A 54 -0.13 16.32 -5.43
CA ARG A 54 0.35 15.32 -4.46
C ARG A 54 1.75 14.83 -4.81
N THR A 55 2.01 14.55 -6.08
CA THR A 55 3.35 14.12 -6.53
C THR A 55 4.37 15.25 -6.42
N ALA A 56 4.03 16.50 -6.77
CA ALA A 56 4.91 17.65 -6.58
C ALA A 56 5.28 17.87 -5.10
N LEU A 57 4.29 17.82 -4.20
CA LEU A 57 4.53 17.90 -2.75
C LEU A 57 5.40 16.75 -2.25
N THR A 58 5.11 15.52 -2.68
CA THR A 58 5.85 14.32 -2.26
C THR A 58 7.31 14.40 -2.70
N ARG A 59 7.60 14.87 -3.93
CA ARG A 59 8.98 15.10 -4.40
C ARG A 59 9.75 16.02 -3.46
N ARG A 60 9.15 17.16 -3.11
CA ARG A 60 9.75 18.15 -2.20
C ARG A 60 9.94 17.62 -0.79
N LEU A 61 8.98 16.86 -0.26
CA LEU A 61 9.12 16.21 1.05
C LEU A 61 10.29 15.22 1.07
N ILE A 62 10.51 14.48 -0.03
CA ILE A 62 11.65 13.56 -0.15
C ILE A 62 12.97 14.34 -0.26
N GLU A 63 13.04 15.34 -1.15
CA GLU A 63 14.25 16.11 -1.45
C GLU A 63 14.67 17.04 -0.30
N GLU A 64 13.73 17.78 0.28
CA GLU A 64 13.99 18.88 1.22
C GLU A 64 13.81 18.47 2.68
N LYS A 65 12.91 17.52 2.97
CA LYS A 65 12.54 17.13 4.35
C LYS A 65 12.98 15.74 4.75
N GLY A 66 13.60 14.99 3.83
CA GLY A 66 14.21 13.71 4.18
C GLY A 66 13.23 12.54 4.30
N PHE A 67 11.98 12.67 3.82
CA PHE A 67 11.03 11.54 3.83
C PHE A 67 11.53 10.40 2.93
N ARG A 68 11.39 9.15 3.40
CA ARG A 68 11.91 7.93 2.73
C ARG A 68 10.87 6.85 2.49
N ALA A 69 9.61 7.10 2.78
CA ALA A 69 8.53 6.17 2.49
C ALA A 69 7.35 6.93 1.90
N VAL A 70 6.90 6.49 0.74
CA VAL A 70 5.61 6.90 0.16
C VAL A 70 4.66 5.74 0.36
N ALA A 71 3.64 5.93 1.20
CA ALA A 71 2.65 4.91 1.50
C ALA A 71 1.29 5.31 0.90
N LEU A 72 0.64 4.39 0.19
CA LEU A 72 -0.56 4.67 -0.60
C LEU A 72 -1.72 3.79 -0.14
N GLU A 73 -2.95 4.31 -0.29
CA GLU A 73 -4.18 3.52 -0.21
C GLU A 73 -4.29 2.62 -1.45
N ALA A 74 -3.42 1.62 -1.51
CA ALA A 74 -3.30 0.69 -2.62
C ALA A 74 -2.79 -0.67 -2.14
N ASP A 75 -2.88 -1.66 -3.03
CA ASP A 75 -2.52 -3.04 -2.74
C ASP A 75 -1.01 -3.18 -2.44
N TRP A 76 -0.69 -3.96 -1.39
CA TRP A 76 0.69 -4.17 -0.94
C TRP A 76 1.58 -4.85 -2.01
N PRO A 77 1.20 -6.01 -2.59
CA PRO A 77 2.03 -6.69 -3.60
C PRO A 77 2.38 -5.79 -4.80
N ASP A 78 1.37 -5.09 -5.33
CA ASP A 78 1.50 -4.22 -6.50
C ASP A 78 2.45 -3.05 -6.22
N SER A 79 2.29 -2.40 -5.07
CA SER A 79 3.17 -1.32 -4.64
C SER A 79 4.58 -1.82 -4.37
N PHE A 80 4.74 -3.02 -3.82
CA PHE A 80 6.05 -3.59 -3.55
C PHE A 80 6.83 -3.95 -4.84
N ARG A 81 6.14 -4.31 -5.94
CA ARG A 81 6.78 -4.40 -7.27
C ARG A 81 7.37 -3.05 -7.71
N VAL A 82 6.61 -1.97 -7.52
CA VAL A 82 7.09 -0.62 -7.81
C VAL A 82 8.27 -0.24 -6.91
N HIS A 83 8.21 -0.60 -5.64
CA HIS A 83 9.33 -0.42 -4.71
C HIS A 83 10.60 -1.13 -5.18
N ARG A 84 10.52 -2.41 -5.60
CA ARG A 84 11.65 -3.11 -6.22
C ARG A 84 12.16 -2.36 -7.45
N PHE A 85 11.27 -1.83 -8.29
CA PHE A 85 11.66 -1.02 -9.46
C PHE A 85 12.42 0.26 -9.09
N VAL A 86 11.88 1.08 -8.18
CA VAL A 86 12.50 2.37 -7.82
C VAL A 86 13.79 2.20 -7.00
N THR A 87 13.97 1.04 -6.36
CA THR A 87 15.20 0.69 -5.63
C THR A 87 16.21 -0.09 -6.49
N GLY A 88 15.94 -0.28 -7.79
CA GLY A 88 16.87 -0.92 -8.73
C GLY A 88 16.95 -2.45 -8.63
N ARG A 89 15.95 -3.09 -8.05
CA ARG A 89 15.84 -4.55 -7.84
C ARG A 89 14.78 -5.23 -8.69
N SER A 90 14.21 -4.52 -9.67
CA SER A 90 13.29 -5.10 -10.67
C SER A 90 13.99 -5.23 -12.03
N ASP A 91 13.56 -6.23 -12.80
CA ASP A 91 13.92 -6.39 -14.20
C ASP A 91 13.10 -5.48 -15.14
N ASP A 92 12.02 -4.89 -14.64
CA ASP A 92 11.16 -3.93 -15.35
C ASP A 92 12.01 -2.77 -15.91
N LYS A 93 11.77 -2.41 -17.18
CA LYS A 93 12.57 -1.38 -17.86
C LYS A 93 12.00 0.01 -17.65
N ARG A 94 10.67 0.12 -17.51
CA ARG A 94 9.93 1.38 -17.38
C ARG A 94 8.94 1.32 -16.22
N ALA A 95 8.61 2.48 -15.66
CA ALA A 95 7.64 2.62 -14.58
C ALA A 95 6.25 2.09 -14.98
N SER A 96 5.85 2.27 -16.23
CA SER A 96 4.59 1.71 -16.74
C SER A 96 4.54 0.18 -16.70
N GLU A 97 5.68 -0.50 -16.79
CA GLU A 97 5.77 -1.96 -16.64
C GLU A 97 5.66 -2.37 -15.18
N ALA A 98 6.38 -1.67 -14.28
CA ALA A 98 6.30 -1.90 -12.84
C ALA A 98 4.90 -1.68 -12.27
N LEU A 99 4.11 -0.80 -12.88
CA LEU A 99 2.72 -0.50 -12.50
C LEU A 99 1.68 -1.48 -13.10
N ASN A 100 2.08 -2.50 -13.86
CA ASN A 100 1.13 -3.39 -14.54
C ASN A 100 0.33 -4.33 -13.61
N ASP A 101 0.73 -4.46 -12.36
CA ASP A 101 0.02 -5.31 -11.40
C ASP A 101 -1.17 -4.63 -10.73
N PHE A 102 -1.26 -3.28 -10.81
CA PHE A 102 -2.44 -2.49 -10.42
C PHE A 102 -3.63 -2.73 -11.38
N ARG A 103 -4.14 -3.97 -11.40
CA ARG A 103 -5.22 -4.44 -12.29
C ARG A 103 -6.59 -4.35 -11.63
N ARG A 104 -6.64 -4.38 -10.30
CA ARG A 104 -7.87 -4.21 -9.52
C ARG A 104 -8.42 -2.79 -9.59
N PHE A 105 -7.54 -1.82 -9.77
CA PHE A 105 -7.90 -0.41 -9.91
C PHE A 105 -8.12 -0.05 -11.38
N PRO A 106 -9.03 0.88 -11.67
CA PRO A 106 -9.09 1.50 -12.99
C PRO A 106 -7.74 2.13 -13.35
N SER A 107 -7.35 2.06 -14.62
CA SER A 107 -6.04 2.54 -15.08
C SER A 107 -5.77 4.00 -14.70
N TRP A 108 -6.80 4.84 -14.54
CA TRP A 108 -6.65 6.25 -14.19
C TRP A 108 -6.23 6.50 -12.73
N MET A 109 -6.36 5.51 -11.82
CA MET A 109 -6.03 5.70 -10.41
C MET A 109 -4.51 5.63 -10.18
N TRP A 110 -3.90 4.45 -10.33
CA TRP A 110 -2.46 4.27 -10.08
C TRP A 110 -1.61 4.10 -11.34
N ARG A 111 -2.23 3.89 -12.51
CA ARG A 111 -1.54 3.68 -13.78
C ARG A 111 -1.65 4.87 -14.74
N ASN A 112 -1.94 6.05 -14.20
CA ASN A 112 -2.01 7.28 -14.98
C ASN A 112 -0.61 7.86 -15.26
N THR A 113 -0.54 8.80 -16.18
CA THR A 113 0.72 9.41 -16.63
C THR A 113 1.45 10.16 -15.53
N VAL A 114 0.74 10.81 -14.62
CA VAL A 114 1.33 11.56 -13.50
C VAL A 114 2.05 10.62 -12.54
N VAL A 115 1.46 9.47 -12.23
CA VAL A 115 2.08 8.44 -11.38
C VAL A 115 3.26 7.80 -12.09
N VAL A 116 3.15 7.49 -13.39
CA VAL A 116 4.28 6.99 -14.20
C VAL A 116 5.48 7.95 -14.12
N ASP A 117 5.25 9.24 -14.34
CA ASP A 117 6.30 10.27 -14.28
C ASP A 117 6.89 10.42 -12.86
N PHE A 118 6.06 10.26 -11.82
CA PHE A 118 6.54 10.26 -10.44
C PHE A 118 7.44 9.06 -10.14
N ILE A 119 7.05 7.85 -10.58
CA ILE A 119 7.83 6.63 -10.35
C ILE A 119 9.16 6.64 -11.13
N GLU A 120 9.17 7.14 -12.37
CA GLU A 120 10.43 7.33 -13.11
C GLU A 120 11.35 8.32 -12.40
N TRP A 121 10.81 9.46 -11.95
CA TRP A 121 11.59 10.41 -11.16
C TRP A 121 12.12 9.77 -9.87
N LEU A 122 11.30 9.01 -9.15
CA LEU A 122 11.70 8.40 -7.87
C LEU A 122 12.85 7.40 -8.07
N ARG A 123 12.78 6.59 -9.14
CA ARG A 123 13.87 5.69 -9.53
C ARG A 123 15.16 6.46 -9.83
N GLN A 124 15.07 7.54 -10.59
CA GLN A 124 16.23 8.38 -10.93
C GLN A 124 16.80 9.06 -9.67
N TRP A 125 15.96 9.58 -8.80
CA TRP A 125 16.36 10.19 -7.53
C TRP A 125 17.09 9.17 -6.64
N ASN A 126 16.52 7.97 -6.48
CA ASN A 126 17.13 6.87 -5.73
C ASN A 126 18.49 6.44 -6.30
N ALA A 127 18.65 6.40 -7.63
CA ALA A 127 19.92 6.06 -8.27
C ALA A 127 21.05 7.03 -7.91
N HIS A 128 20.72 8.30 -7.61
CA HIS A 128 21.67 9.33 -7.16
C HIS A 128 21.81 9.39 -5.63
N ASN A 129 20.92 8.75 -4.86
CA ASN A 129 20.86 8.82 -3.39
C ASN A 129 20.94 7.42 -2.75
N LYS A 130 21.95 6.63 -3.14
CA LYS A 130 22.05 5.20 -2.80
C LYS A 130 22.03 4.87 -1.31
N ASP A 131 22.51 5.78 -0.46
CA ASP A 131 22.55 5.58 0.99
C ASP A 131 21.23 5.99 1.69
N ASN A 132 20.29 6.59 0.95
CA ASN A 132 19.06 7.19 1.49
C ASN A 132 17.88 6.97 0.54
N LEU A 133 17.63 5.72 0.15
CA LEU A 133 16.56 5.37 -0.78
C LEU A 133 15.18 5.72 -0.21
N ALA A 134 14.28 6.19 -1.06
CA ALA A 134 12.88 6.36 -0.78
C ALA A 134 12.07 5.18 -1.36
N GLY A 135 11.30 4.51 -0.51
CA GLY A 135 10.45 3.37 -0.85
C GLY A 135 9.02 3.73 -1.22
N PHE A 136 8.27 2.73 -1.70
CA PHE A 136 6.91 2.88 -2.23
C PHE A 136 6.02 1.72 -1.78
N TYR A 137 5.06 1.96 -0.89
CA TYR A 137 4.39 0.90 -0.16
C TYR A 137 2.87 1.04 -0.25
N GLY A 138 2.17 -0.09 -0.29
CA GLY A 138 0.71 -0.14 -0.19
C GLY A 138 0.29 -0.26 1.27
N LEU A 139 -0.93 0.17 1.59
CA LEU A 139 -1.51 0.06 2.93
C LEU A 139 -2.81 -0.75 2.93
N ASP A 140 -3.42 -0.97 1.76
CA ASP A 140 -4.77 -1.52 1.66
C ASP A 140 -4.77 -3.05 1.76
N LEU A 141 -5.89 -3.63 2.19
CA LEU A 141 -6.02 -5.06 2.51
C LEU A 141 -6.76 -5.89 1.48
N TYR A 142 -7.24 -5.29 0.39
CA TYR A 142 -8.10 -6.03 -0.52
C TYR A 142 -7.35 -7.07 -1.38
N SER A 143 -6.02 -6.97 -1.49
CA SER A 143 -5.14 -7.88 -2.24
C SER A 143 -4.93 -9.25 -1.57
N MET A 144 -5.97 -9.87 -1.01
CA MET A 144 -5.85 -11.15 -0.30
C MET A 144 -5.16 -12.24 -1.14
N HIS A 145 -5.67 -12.54 -2.35
CA HIS A 145 -5.14 -13.61 -3.20
C HIS A 145 -3.72 -13.32 -3.69
N THR A 146 -3.45 -12.11 -4.18
CA THR A 146 -2.10 -11.72 -4.61
C THR A 146 -1.11 -11.68 -3.45
N SER A 147 -1.57 -11.42 -2.22
CA SER A 147 -0.75 -11.51 -1.01
C SER A 147 -0.45 -12.96 -0.62
N ILE A 148 -1.42 -13.88 -0.76
CA ILE A 148 -1.18 -15.32 -0.62
C ILE A 148 -0.08 -15.75 -1.61
N GLU A 149 -0.21 -15.39 -2.89
CA GLU A 149 0.78 -15.71 -3.91
C GLU A 149 2.16 -15.13 -3.57
N ALA A 150 2.22 -13.89 -3.09
CA ALA A 150 3.49 -13.26 -2.68
C ALA A 150 4.19 -14.03 -1.55
N VAL A 151 3.44 -14.49 -0.53
CA VAL A 151 3.98 -15.33 0.56
C VAL A 151 4.49 -16.66 0.01
N LEU A 152 3.70 -17.33 -0.84
CA LEU A 152 4.08 -18.62 -1.41
C LEU A 152 5.32 -18.51 -2.29
N ASN A 153 5.40 -17.50 -3.15
CA ASN A 153 6.54 -17.24 -4.04
C ASN A 153 7.81 -16.92 -3.27
N TYR A 154 7.70 -16.21 -2.13
CA TYR A 154 8.84 -15.99 -1.24
C TYR A 154 9.31 -17.31 -0.62
N LEU A 155 8.40 -18.07 -0.02
CA LEU A 155 8.74 -19.33 0.65
C LEU A 155 9.29 -20.39 -0.31
N ASP A 156 8.80 -20.46 -1.55
CA ASP A 156 9.32 -21.40 -2.55
C ASP A 156 10.81 -21.21 -2.83
N LYS A 157 11.32 -19.97 -2.71
CA LYS A 157 12.73 -19.66 -2.93
C LYS A 157 13.60 -20.04 -1.74
N ILE A 158 13.10 -19.85 -0.52
CA ILE A 158 13.93 -19.89 0.69
C ILE A 158 13.71 -21.13 1.57
N ASP A 159 12.49 -21.68 1.60
CA ASP A 159 12.08 -22.87 2.35
C ASP A 159 10.89 -23.56 1.65
N PRO A 160 11.14 -24.41 0.63
CA PRO A 160 10.08 -25.12 -0.09
C PRO A 160 9.21 -26.02 0.80
N ALA A 161 9.72 -26.44 1.96
CA ALA A 161 8.93 -27.23 2.91
C ALA A 161 7.90 -26.35 3.65
N ALA A 162 8.30 -25.13 4.06
CA ALA A 162 7.36 -24.13 4.57
C ALA A 162 6.35 -23.71 3.50
N ALA A 163 6.77 -23.57 2.24
CA ALA A 163 5.86 -23.24 1.15
C ALA A 163 4.74 -24.29 0.95
N ARG A 164 5.06 -25.59 1.12
CA ARG A 164 4.03 -26.66 1.07
C ARG A 164 3.03 -26.56 2.22
N ARG A 165 3.49 -26.26 3.44
CA ARG A 165 2.60 -26.05 4.61
C ARG A 165 1.71 -24.81 4.41
N ALA A 166 2.29 -23.73 3.90
CA ALA A 166 1.56 -22.51 3.60
C ALA A 166 0.45 -22.73 2.57
N ARG A 167 0.72 -23.49 1.49
CA ARG A 167 -0.32 -23.89 0.51
C ARG A 167 -1.45 -24.66 1.16
N GLN A 168 -1.14 -25.61 2.06
CA GLN A 168 -2.18 -26.38 2.77
C GLN A 168 -3.07 -25.48 3.63
N ARG A 169 -2.50 -24.49 4.32
CA ARG A 169 -3.25 -23.52 5.13
C ARG A 169 -4.11 -22.60 4.27
N TYR A 170 -3.57 -22.09 3.16
CA TYR A 170 -4.31 -21.19 2.28
C TYR A 170 -5.33 -21.90 1.38
N ALA A 171 -5.25 -23.22 1.20
CA ALA A 171 -6.20 -24.00 0.39
C ALA A 171 -7.66 -23.92 0.88
N CYS A 172 -7.88 -23.45 2.11
CA CYS A 172 -9.22 -23.11 2.60
C CYS A 172 -9.94 -22.12 1.66
N PHE A 173 -9.21 -21.13 1.11
CA PHE A 173 -9.78 -20.11 0.22
C PHE A 173 -10.12 -20.60 -1.19
N ASP A 174 -9.52 -21.71 -1.65
CA ASP A 174 -9.66 -22.21 -3.02
C ASP A 174 -11.12 -22.53 -3.41
N HIS A 175 -11.98 -22.75 -2.41
CA HIS A 175 -13.39 -23.08 -2.59
C HIS A 175 -14.27 -21.88 -2.99
N PHE A 176 -13.77 -20.65 -2.86
CA PHE A 176 -14.56 -19.42 -2.98
C PHE A 176 -14.23 -18.60 -4.23
N GLY A 177 -13.32 -19.09 -5.09
CA GLY A 177 -12.86 -18.40 -6.29
C GLY A 177 -12.02 -17.17 -5.99
N GLU A 178 -11.94 -16.26 -6.95
CA GLU A 178 -11.06 -15.07 -6.92
C GLU A 178 -11.65 -13.87 -6.15
N ASP A 179 -12.94 -13.93 -5.77
CA ASP A 179 -13.61 -12.85 -5.03
C ASP A 179 -13.73 -13.22 -3.55
N PRO A 180 -12.94 -12.58 -2.66
CA PRO A 180 -12.99 -12.86 -1.22
C PRO A 180 -14.35 -12.55 -0.56
N GLN A 181 -15.23 -11.80 -1.24
CA GLN A 181 -16.58 -11.58 -0.74
C GLN A 181 -17.40 -12.88 -0.72
N HIS A 182 -17.15 -13.82 -1.63
CA HIS A 182 -17.80 -15.13 -1.61
C HIS A 182 -17.42 -15.93 -0.36
N TYR A 183 -16.15 -15.86 0.06
CA TYR A 183 -15.69 -16.44 1.32
C TYR A 183 -16.47 -15.85 2.50
N GLY A 184 -16.47 -14.51 2.63
CA GLY A 184 -17.15 -13.82 3.71
C GLY A 184 -18.65 -14.18 3.79
N LEU A 185 -19.33 -14.21 2.65
CA LEU A 185 -20.75 -14.58 2.57
C LEU A 185 -20.99 -16.03 2.98
N ALA A 186 -20.14 -16.97 2.52
CA ALA A 186 -20.27 -18.39 2.83
C ALA A 186 -20.09 -18.66 4.34
N THR A 187 -19.12 -17.99 4.97
CA THR A 187 -18.89 -18.12 6.41
C THR A 187 -20.03 -17.54 7.23
N VAL A 188 -20.54 -16.34 6.87
CA VAL A 188 -21.69 -15.73 7.57
C VAL A 188 -22.98 -16.54 7.39
N ALA A 189 -23.15 -17.19 6.23
CA ALA A 189 -24.28 -18.08 5.98
C ALA A 189 -24.15 -19.46 6.67
N GLY A 190 -23.06 -19.73 7.41
CA GLY A 190 -22.81 -21.01 8.06
C GLY A 190 -22.55 -22.16 7.07
N ARG A 191 -22.12 -21.84 5.85
CA ARG A 191 -21.86 -22.82 4.78
C ARG A 191 -20.40 -23.23 4.70
N ALA A 192 -19.52 -22.54 5.41
CA ALA A 192 -18.10 -22.81 5.49
C ALA A 192 -17.57 -22.43 6.88
N GLU A 193 -16.60 -23.19 7.36
CA GLU A 193 -15.82 -22.81 8.54
C GLU A 193 -14.86 -21.65 8.20
N PRO A 194 -14.55 -20.75 9.15
CA PRO A 194 -13.56 -19.70 8.94
C PRO A 194 -12.15 -20.27 8.74
N CYS A 195 -11.37 -19.66 7.85
CA CYS A 195 -9.95 -19.98 7.65
C CYS A 195 -9.02 -19.30 8.70
N GLU A 196 -9.58 -18.76 9.78
CA GLU A 196 -8.89 -17.90 10.77
C GLU A 196 -7.67 -18.59 11.41
N ASP A 197 -7.84 -19.82 11.88
CA ASP A 197 -6.75 -20.57 12.54
C ASP A 197 -5.57 -20.82 11.59
N ASP A 198 -5.85 -21.10 10.32
CA ASP A 198 -4.85 -21.37 9.29
C ASP A 198 -4.03 -20.13 8.92
N VAL A 199 -4.69 -18.98 8.74
CA VAL A 199 -3.99 -17.72 8.41
C VAL A 199 -3.18 -17.20 9.61
N VAL A 200 -3.68 -17.36 10.84
CA VAL A 200 -2.96 -17.02 12.07
C VAL A 200 -1.75 -17.95 12.26
N ALA A 201 -1.91 -19.25 12.04
CA ALA A 201 -0.82 -20.21 12.11
C ALA A 201 0.27 -19.89 11.07
N GLN A 202 -0.12 -19.47 9.86
CA GLN A 202 0.82 -19.09 8.81
C GLN A 202 1.66 -17.86 9.17
N LEU A 203 1.03 -16.77 9.63
CA LEU A 203 1.74 -15.57 10.08
C LEU A 203 2.67 -15.89 11.27
N THR A 204 2.18 -16.69 12.22
CA THR A 204 2.94 -17.08 13.41
C THR A 204 4.19 -17.91 13.04
N GLU A 205 4.06 -18.85 12.10
CA GLU A 205 5.20 -19.63 11.64
C GLU A 205 6.25 -18.75 10.95
N LEU A 206 5.82 -17.83 10.07
CA LEU A 206 6.74 -16.92 9.37
C LEU A 206 7.55 -16.10 10.37
N ARG A 207 6.89 -15.49 11.36
CA ARG A 207 7.52 -14.71 12.43
C ARG A 207 8.51 -15.53 13.26
N ARG A 208 8.17 -16.78 13.59
CA ARG A 208 9.08 -17.68 14.34
C ARG A 208 10.35 -18.02 13.56
N LYS A 209 10.28 -18.01 12.23
CA LYS A 209 11.42 -18.28 11.34
C LYS A 209 12.21 -17.03 10.93
N TYR A 210 11.88 -15.85 11.47
CA TYR A 210 12.58 -14.57 11.20
C TYR A 210 14.11 -14.71 11.24
N ALA A 211 14.64 -15.23 12.36
CA ALA A 211 16.09 -15.36 12.56
C ALA A 211 16.74 -16.38 11.61
N GLU A 212 15.99 -17.39 11.14
CA GLU A 212 16.48 -18.39 10.18
C GLU A 212 16.54 -17.81 8.76
N PHE A 213 15.56 -16.97 8.40
CA PHE A 213 15.38 -16.48 7.03
C PHE A 213 16.21 -15.25 6.69
N ILE A 214 16.50 -14.38 7.67
CA ILE A 214 17.23 -13.12 7.45
C ILE A 214 18.75 -13.28 7.38
N GLN A 215 19.29 -14.38 7.91
CA GLN A 215 20.72 -14.66 7.78
C GLN A 215 21.17 -14.87 6.34
N ARG A 216 20.23 -15.05 5.41
CA ARG A 216 20.46 -15.17 3.98
C ARG A 216 20.18 -13.81 3.33
N ASP A 217 21.18 -13.23 2.69
CA ASP A 217 21.09 -12.03 1.81
C ASP A 217 21.06 -10.64 2.47
N GLY A 218 21.36 -10.52 3.77
CA GLY A 218 21.57 -9.23 4.44
C GLY A 218 20.34 -8.32 4.40
N HIS A 219 20.53 -7.02 4.17
CA HIS A 219 19.43 -6.03 4.19
C HIS A 219 18.35 -6.29 3.12
N ILE A 220 18.71 -6.85 1.97
CA ILE A 220 17.73 -7.23 0.93
C ILE A 220 16.87 -8.40 1.42
N GLY A 221 17.50 -9.38 2.10
CA GLY A 221 16.80 -10.48 2.75
C GLY A 221 15.82 -10.02 3.82
N GLU A 222 16.20 -9.01 4.62
CA GLU A 222 15.34 -8.39 5.63
C GLU A 222 14.08 -7.76 5.02
N GLU A 223 14.24 -7.01 3.92
CA GLU A 223 13.10 -6.33 3.29
C GLU A 223 12.18 -7.29 2.52
N GLU A 224 12.74 -8.31 1.87
CA GLU A 224 11.94 -9.38 1.24
C GLU A 224 11.18 -10.20 2.30
N PHE A 225 11.82 -10.50 3.44
CA PHE A 225 11.12 -11.11 4.58
C PHE A 225 10.01 -10.20 5.10
N PHE A 226 10.30 -8.90 5.31
CA PHE A 226 9.33 -7.93 5.78
C PHE A 226 8.12 -7.87 4.84
N SER A 227 8.34 -7.86 3.53
CA SER A 227 7.26 -7.92 2.55
C SER A 227 6.44 -9.21 2.66
N ALA A 228 7.08 -10.37 2.82
CA ALA A 228 6.36 -11.63 3.03
C ALA A 228 5.53 -11.61 4.33
N GLU A 229 6.05 -10.99 5.39
CA GLU A 229 5.33 -10.82 6.65
C GLU A 229 4.13 -9.91 6.52
N GLN A 230 4.27 -8.76 5.86
CA GLN A 230 3.17 -7.83 5.62
C GLN A 230 2.08 -8.48 4.76
N ASN A 231 2.44 -9.25 3.75
CA ASN A 231 1.48 -10.03 2.97
C ASN A 231 0.75 -11.09 3.82
N ALA A 232 1.46 -11.84 4.66
CA ALA A 232 0.83 -12.83 5.55
C ALA A 232 -0.12 -12.18 6.57
N ARG A 233 0.26 -11.02 7.10
CA ARG A 233 -0.58 -10.21 7.99
C ARG A 233 -1.80 -9.65 7.26
N LEU A 234 -1.63 -9.17 6.04
CA LEU A 234 -2.72 -8.71 5.19
C LEU A 234 -3.74 -9.82 4.99
N VAL A 235 -3.31 -11.04 4.65
CA VAL A 235 -4.22 -12.19 4.48
C VAL A 235 -5.03 -12.47 5.76
N MET A 236 -4.38 -12.45 6.93
CA MET A 236 -5.05 -12.60 8.23
C MET A 236 -6.08 -11.49 8.48
N ASN A 237 -5.74 -10.24 8.22
CA ASN A 237 -6.65 -9.12 8.41
C ASN A 237 -7.80 -9.10 7.39
N ALA A 238 -7.50 -9.49 6.14
CA ALA A 238 -8.47 -9.59 5.07
C ALA A 238 -9.50 -10.70 5.35
N GLU A 239 -9.07 -11.86 5.87
CA GLU A 239 -9.97 -12.93 6.33
C GLU A 239 -11.00 -12.36 7.31
N ARG A 240 -10.51 -11.69 8.35
CA ARG A 240 -11.33 -11.08 9.40
C ARG A 240 -12.26 -10.00 8.83
N TYR A 241 -11.75 -9.17 7.92
CA TYR A 241 -12.50 -8.10 7.26
C TYR A 241 -13.67 -8.64 6.44
N TYR A 242 -13.43 -9.60 5.53
CA TYR A 242 -14.48 -10.12 4.64
C TYR A 242 -15.56 -10.88 5.40
N ARG A 243 -15.19 -11.57 6.48
CA ARG A 243 -16.15 -12.21 7.38
C ARG A 243 -16.99 -11.16 8.14
N ALA A 244 -16.37 -10.09 8.63
CA ALA A 244 -17.06 -9.00 9.32
C ALA A 244 -17.97 -8.15 8.39
N MET A 245 -17.63 -8.03 7.11
CA MET A 245 -18.36 -7.24 6.11
C MET A 245 -19.85 -7.59 6.05
N PHE A 246 -20.20 -8.88 6.12
CA PHE A 246 -21.59 -9.35 6.01
C PHE A 246 -22.36 -9.34 7.34
N HIS A 247 -21.70 -9.02 8.46
CA HIS A 247 -22.35 -8.89 9.77
C HIS A 247 -22.98 -7.50 9.99
N GLY A 248 -22.90 -6.59 9.01
CA GLY A 248 -23.68 -5.33 8.98
C GLY A 248 -23.31 -4.30 10.05
N ARG A 249 -22.12 -4.38 10.64
CA ARG A 249 -21.66 -3.47 11.70
C ARG A 249 -20.60 -2.50 11.17
N ALA A 250 -20.59 -1.27 11.70
CA ALA A 250 -19.54 -0.28 11.45
C ALA A 250 -18.12 -0.78 11.75
N SER A 251 -18.00 -1.90 12.48
CA SER A 251 -16.73 -2.56 12.77
C SER A 251 -15.94 -2.98 11.53
N SER A 252 -16.57 -3.30 10.39
CA SER A 252 -15.80 -3.69 9.19
C SER A 252 -14.97 -2.54 8.63
N TRP A 253 -15.51 -1.32 8.61
CA TRP A 253 -14.78 -0.12 8.19
C TRP A 253 -13.58 0.14 9.09
N ASN A 254 -13.77 0.05 10.40
CA ASN A 254 -12.69 0.21 11.36
C ASN A 254 -11.58 -0.86 11.21
N LEU A 255 -11.90 -2.07 10.74
CA LEU A 255 -10.88 -3.10 10.49
C LEU A 255 -9.96 -2.72 9.32
N ARG A 256 -10.50 -2.08 8.27
CA ARG A 256 -9.69 -1.63 7.15
C ARG A 256 -8.79 -0.48 7.52
N ASP A 257 -9.35 0.54 8.17
CA ASP A 257 -8.57 1.70 8.58
C ASP A 257 -7.53 1.33 9.64
N GLN A 258 -7.86 0.40 10.56
CA GLN A 258 -6.90 -0.14 11.51
C GLN A 258 -5.77 -0.88 10.79
N HIS A 259 -6.06 -1.69 9.77
CA HIS A 259 -4.99 -2.34 8.99
C HIS A 259 -4.05 -1.32 8.32
N MET A 260 -4.60 -0.28 7.71
CA MET A 260 -3.79 0.76 7.04
C MET A 260 -2.92 1.55 8.02
N PHE A 261 -3.34 1.67 9.28
CA PHE A 261 -2.61 2.41 10.31
C PHE A 261 -1.46 1.61 10.93
N GLU A 262 -1.63 0.30 11.11
CA GLU A 262 -0.69 -0.55 11.85
C GLU A 262 0.44 -1.15 11.00
#